data_AF-A0A9D4K7Y0-F1
#
_entry.id   AF-A0A9D4K7Y0-F1
#
_cell.length_a   1.000
_cell.length_b   1.000
_cell.length_c   1.000
_cell.angle_alpha   90.00
_cell.angle_beta   90.00
_cell.angle_gamma   90.00
#
_symmetry.space_group_name_H-M   'P 1'
#
loop_
_entity.id
_entity.type
_entity.pdbx_description
1 polymer ?
#
loop_
_entity_poly.entity_id
_entity_poly.type
_entity_poly.pdbx_seq_one_letter_code
_entity_poly.pdbx_strand_id
1 'polypeptide(L)'
;MVLLIGLYYLYRKSPKLKNGLKESFLALKQKQVLPTRVGGTRWLPHLDKAVDAFFKGYQAIRHHLESASHTSPKAEGLAKIAADGNVITFLLCLKVIKMRQTYRFMS
;
A
#
# COMPACT_ATOMS: atom_id res chain seq x y z
N MET A 1 -5.57 5.06 7.41
CA MET A 1 -4.41 4.41 8.06
C MET A 1 -4.50 2.90 8.13
N VAL A 2 -5.69 2.35 8.45
CA VAL A 2 -5.93 0.89 8.58
C VAL A 2 -5.42 0.10 7.37
N LEU A 3 -5.70 0.55 6.14
CA LEU A 3 -5.23 -0.11 4.91
C LEU A 3 -3.71 -0.31 4.90
N LEU A 4 -2.94 0.77 5.01
CA LEU A 4 -1.47 0.73 4.91
C LEU A 4 -0.84 -0.11 6.02
N ILE A 5 -1.36 -0.01 7.24
CA ILE A 5 -0.91 -0.82 8.38
C ILE A 5 -1.23 -2.30 8.16
N GLY A 6 -2.45 -2.60 7.69
CA GLY A 6 -2.89 -3.95 7.39
C GLY A 6 -2.05 -4.61 6.30
N LEU A 7 -1.77 -3.88 5.21
CA LEU A 7 -0.89 -4.35 4.14
C LEU A 7 0.52 -4.64 4.66
N TYR A 8 1.09 -3.72 5.44
CA TYR A 8 2.41 -3.93 6.04
C TYR A 8 2.46 -5.22 6.86
N TYR A 9 1.49 -5.45 7.75
CA TYR A 9 1.49 -6.65 8.57
C TYR A 9 1.17 -7.94 7.79
N LEU A 10 0.28 -7.88 6.80
CA LEU A 10 -0.07 -9.02 5.95
C LEU A 10 1.18 -9.58 5.25
N TYR A 11 1.93 -8.70 4.59
CA TYR A 11 3.11 -9.10 3.81
C TYR A 11 4.39 -9.22 4.65
N ARG A 12 4.46 -8.60 5.84
CA ARG A 12 5.59 -8.79 6.76
C ARG A 12 5.54 -10.13 7.47
N LYS A 13 4.35 -10.59 7.88
CA LYS A 13 4.20 -11.79 8.72
C LYS A 13 4.09 -13.09 7.92
N SER A 14 3.74 -13.03 6.64
CA SER A 14 3.56 -14.22 5.80
C SER A 14 4.50 -14.23 4.60
N PRO A 15 5.56 -15.08 4.60
CA PRO A 15 6.43 -15.28 3.44
C PRO A 15 5.66 -15.74 2.19
N LYS A 16 4.65 -16.59 2.36
CA LYS A 16 3.80 -17.08 1.26
C LYS A 16 3.08 -15.94 0.55
N LEU A 17 2.37 -15.09 1.31
CA LEU A 17 1.66 -13.94 0.72
C LEU A 17 2.64 -12.91 0.13
N LYS A 18 3.82 -12.76 0.73
CA LYS A 18 4.87 -11.89 0.19
C LYS A 18 5.39 -12.38 -1.16
N ASN A 19 5.57 -13.69 -1.33
CA ASN A 19 6.00 -14.27 -2.60
C ASN A 19 4.90 -14.15 -3.66
N GLY A 20 3.64 -14.44 -3.32
CA GLY A 20 2.51 -14.23 -4.24
C GLY A 20 2.35 -12.76 -4.69
N LEU A 21 2.65 -11.80 -3.80
CA LEU A 21 2.70 -10.39 -4.18
C LEU A 21 3.81 -10.12 -5.21
N LYS A 22 5.01 -10.67 -5.01
CA LYS A 22 6.12 -10.51 -5.97
C LYS A 22 5.79 -11.13 -7.33
N GLU A 23 5.12 -12.27 -7.34
CA GLU A 23 4.62 -12.90 -8.56
C GLU A 23 3.59 -12.00 -9.26
N SER A 24 2.71 -11.34 -8.51
CA SER A 24 1.76 -10.37 -9.08
C SER A 24 2.46 -9.16 -9.70
N PHE A 25 3.53 -8.64 -9.09
CA PHE A 25 4.36 -7.60 -9.71
C PHE A 25 5.03 -8.06 -11.00
N LEU A 26 5.55 -9.29 -11.01
CA LEU A 26 6.17 -9.89 -12.19
C LEU A 26 5.16 -10.06 -13.33
N ALA A 27 3.98 -10.60 -13.04
CA ALA A 27 2.90 -10.80 -13.99
C ALA A 27 2.45 -9.48 -14.65
N LEU A 28 2.36 -8.39 -13.87
CA LEU A 28 2.01 -7.07 -14.37
C LEU A 28 3.19 -6.27 -14.94
N LYS A 29 4.40 -6.86 -14.99
CA LYS A 29 5.64 -6.19 -15.43
C LYS A 29 5.92 -4.87 -14.69
N GLN A 30 5.52 -4.79 -13.41
CA GLN A 30 5.73 -3.63 -12.56
C GLN A 30 6.97 -3.81 -11.68
N LYS A 31 7.67 -2.70 -11.39
CA LYS A 31 8.76 -2.71 -10.41
C LYS A 31 8.21 -3.18 -9.06
N GLN A 32 8.86 -4.18 -8.47
CA GLN A 32 8.46 -4.70 -7.16
C GLN A 32 8.52 -3.61 -6.09
N VAL A 33 7.41 -3.41 -5.38
CA VAL A 33 7.31 -2.50 -4.25
C VAL A 33 6.56 -3.20 -3.12
N LEU A 34 7.20 -3.32 -1.96
CA LEU A 34 6.57 -3.92 -0.79
C LEU A 34 5.93 -2.85 0.10
N PRO A 35 4.77 -3.14 0.71
CA PRO A 35 4.19 -2.27 1.72
C PRO A 35 5.15 -2.02 2.89
N THR A 36 5.31 -0.75 3.26
CA THR A 36 6.26 -0.32 4.29
C THR A 36 5.58 -0.02 5.62
N ARG A 37 6.37 0.01 6.69
CA ARG A 37 5.89 0.38 8.03
C ARG A 37 5.37 1.82 8.02
N VAL A 38 4.22 2.05 8.67
CA VAL A 38 3.56 3.37 8.77
C VAL A 38 3.87 4.09 10.09
N GLY A 39 4.06 3.35 11.20
CA GLY A 39 4.26 3.93 12.54
C GLY A 39 5.70 3.90 13.08
N GLY A 40 5.89 4.43 14.28
CA GLY A 40 7.19 4.56 14.99
C GLY A 40 7.47 6.00 15.41
N THR A 41 8.67 6.26 15.96
CA THR A 41 9.11 7.59 16.43
C THR A 41 9.06 8.67 15.33
N ARG A 42 9.18 8.26 14.04
CA ARG A 42 9.09 9.14 12.86
C ARG A 42 7.89 8.77 11.99
N TRP A 43 6.69 8.80 12.58
CA TRP A 43 5.46 8.34 11.92
C TRP A 43 5.16 9.07 10.60
N LEU A 44 5.45 10.37 10.49
CA LEU A 44 5.12 11.15 9.29
C LEU A 44 5.94 10.73 8.05
N PRO A 45 7.28 10.63 8.10
CA PRO A 45 8.07 10.06 7.00
C PRO A 45 7.73 8.60 6.67
N HIS A 46 7.35 7.81 7.67
CA HIS A 46 6.95 6.42 7.47
C HIS A 46 5.62 6.30 6.75
N LEU A 47 4.64 7.12 7.15
CA LEU A 47 3.37 7.24 6.49
C LEU A 47 3.55 7.63 5.02
N ASP A 48 4.33 8.68 4.76
CA ASP A 48 4.60 9.12 3.41
C ASP A 48 5.17 8.01 2.52
N LYS A 49 6.24 7.33 2.98
CA LYS A 49 6.81 6.19 2.26
C LYS A 49 5.79 5.08 2.01
N ALA A 50 4.88 4.84 2.95
CA ALA A 50 3.84 3.82 2.79
C ALA A 50 2.77 4.23 1.78
N VAL A 51 2.37 5.50 1.74
CA VAL A 51 1.45 6.05 0.73
C VAL A 51 2.10 5.95 -0.66
N ASP A 52 3.36 6.35 -0.77
CA ASP A 52 4.12 6.26 -2.02
C ASP A 52 4.27 4.82 -2.51
N ALA A 53 4.62 3.90 -1.60
CA ALA A 53 4.77 2.50 -1.92
C ALA A 53 3.43 1.88 -2.38
N PHE A 54 2.34 2.23 -1.70
CA PHE A 54 1.00 1.77 -2.05
C PHE A 54 0.59 2.22 -3.45
N PHE A 55 0.74 3.51 -3.80
CA PHE A 55 0.35 3.99 -5.12
C PHE A 55 1.25 3.45 -6.24
N LYS A 56 2.56 3.33 -6.01
CA LYS A 56 3.49 2.72 -6.99
C LYS A 56 3.16 1.25 -7.28
N GLY A 57 2.60 0.55 -6.30
CA GLY A 57 2.24 -0.87 -6.39
C GLY A 57 0.75 -1.15 -6.49
N TYR A 58 -0.11 -0.14 -6.67
CA TYR A 58 -1.55 -0.27 -6.45
C TYR A 58 -2.17 -1.44 -7.23
N GLN A 59 -1.86 -1.54 -8.52
CA GLN A 59 -2.40 -2.58 -9.40
C GLN A 59 -1.95 -3.98 -8.94
N ALA A 60 -0.64 -4.20 -8.77
CA ALA A 60 -0.12 -5.49 -8.30
C ALA A 60 -0.60 -5.88 -6.89
N ILE A 61 -0.70 -4.91 -5.97
CA ILE A 61 -1.20 -5.14 -4.61
C ILE A 61 -2.68 -5.54 -4.68
N ARG A 62 -3.50 -4.83 -5.44
CA ARG A 62 -4.93 -5.12 -5.57
C ARG A 62 -5.18 -6.47 -6.25
N HIS A 63 -4.49 -6.74 -7.35
CA HIS A 63 -4.53 -8.04 -8.04
C HIS A 63 -4.20 -9.19 -7.09
N HIS A 64 -3.13 -9.07 -6.30
CA HIS A 64 -2.78 -10.11 -5.34
C HIS A 64 -3.81 -10.25 -4.20
N LEU A 65 -4.35 -9.14 -3.69
CA LEU A 65 -5.37 -9.17 -2.62
C LEU A 65 -6.66 -9.85 -3.08
N GLU A 66 -7.09 -9.60 -4.32
CA GLU A 66 -8.25 -10.24 -4.93
C GLU A 66 -8.01 -11.75 -5.12
N SER A 67 -6.83 -12.16 -5.59
CA SER A 67 -6.49 -13.59 -5.68
C SER A 67 -6.38 -14.26 -4.29
N ALA A 68 -5.82 -13.55 -3.31
CA ALA A 68 -5.61 -14.07 -1.96
C ALA A 68 -6.88 -14.05 -1.09
N SER A 69 -7.95 -13.32 -1.47
CA SER A 69 -9.17 -13.20 -0.68
C SER A 69 -9.86 -14.55 -0.46
N HIS A 70 -9.76 -15.47 -1.42
CA HIS A 70 -10.29 -16.83 -1.31
C HIS A 70 -9.63 -17.68 -0.20
N THR A 71 -8.44 -17.28 0.26
CA THR A 71 -7.65 -18.06 1.23
C THR A 71 -7.40 -17.32 2.54
N SER A 72 -7.64 -16.01 2.58
CA SER A 72 -7.37 -15.19 3.76
C SER A 72 -8.46 -14.12 3.96
N PRO A 73 -9.25 -14.21 5.05
CA PRO A 73 -10.22 -13.17 5.40
C PRO A 73 -9.57 -11.79 5.58
N LYS A 74 -8.29 -11.74 5.98
CA LYS A 74 -7.53 -10.49 6.08
C LYS A 74 -7.25 -9.89 4.70
N ALA A 75 -6.91 -10.71 3.71
CA ALA A 75 -6.71 -10.24 2.34
C ALA A 75 -8.04 -9.75 1.74
N GLU A 76 -9.15 -10.46 1.99
CA GLU A 76 -10.48 -10.05 1.56
C GLU A 76 -10.87 -8.68 2.14
N GLY A 77 -10.73 -8.49 3.47
CA GLY A 77 -11.03 -7.21 4.10
C GLY A 77 -10.16 -6.08 3.55
N LEU A 78 -8.87 -6.34 3.32
CA LEU A 78 -7.97 -5.34 2.72
C LEU A 78 -8.27 -5.06 1.25
N ALA A 79 -8.73 -6.05 0.48
CA ALA A 79 -9.18 -5.87 -0.90
C ALA A 79 -10.37 -4.90 -0.96
N LYS A 80 -11.37 -5.11 -0.10
CA LYS A 80 -12.55 -4.22 0.02
C LYS A 80 -12.14 -2.79 0.36
N ILE A 81 -11.26 -2.62 1.35
CA ILE A 81 -10.76 -1.28 1.75
C ILE A 81 -9.91 -0.63 0.64
N ALA A 82 -9.14 -1.42 -0.14
CA ALA A 82 -8.35 -0.91 -1.26
C ALA A 82 -9.19 -0.57 -2.51
N ALA A 83 -10.42 -1.09 -2.58
CA ALA A 83 -11.40 -0.76 -3.62
C ALA A 83 -12.31 0.41 -3.22
N ASP A 84 -12.37 0.77 -1.94
CA ASP A 84 -13.17 1.89 -1.44
C ASP A 84 -12.63 3.23 -1.97
N GLY A 85 -13.46 3.92 -2.77
CA GLY A 85 -13.11 5.19 -3.38
C GLY A 85 -12.81 6.32 -2.39
N ASN A 86 -13.45 6.34 -1.22
CA ASN A 86 -13.18 7.34 -0.19
C ASN A 86 -11.79 7.13 0.42
N VAL A 87 -11.40 5.87 0.64
CA VAL A 87 -10.07 5.54 1.15
C VAL A 87 -8.99 5.93 0.13
N ILE A 88 -9.18 5.61 -1.14
CA ILE A 88 -8.24 5.98 -2.19
C ILE A 88 -8.15 7.50 -2.35
N THR A 89 -9.28 8.20 -2.37
CA THR A 89 -9.34 9.66 -2.44
C THR A 89 -8.61 10.31 -1.27
N PHE A 90 -8.83 9.81 -0.04
CA PHE A 90 -8.13 10.30 1.14
C PHE A 90 -6.62 10.09 1.04
N LEU A 91 -6.16 8.91 0.60
CA LEU A 91 -4.72 8.64 0.42
C LEU A 91 -4.10 9.50 -0.68
N LEU A 92 -4.83 9.77 -1.77
CA LEU A 92 -4.41 10.69 -2.82
C LEU A 92 -4.29 12.12 -2.31
N CYS A 93 -5.26 12.59 -1.52
CA CYS A 93 -5.19 13.90 -0.86
C CYS A 93 -3.93 14.03 0.01
N LEU A 94 -3.60 13.01 0.81
CA LEU A 94 -2.35 13.01 1.59
C LEU A 94 -1.10 13.14 0.71
N LYS A 95 -1.08 12.43 -0.42
CA LYS A 95 0.04 12.49 -1.39
C LYS A 95 0.17 13.90 -2.01
N VAL A 96 -0.94 14.52 -2.39
CA VAL A 96 -0.97 15.85 -3.02
C VAL A 96 -0.59 16.97 -2.05
N ILE A 97 -1.12 16.93 -0.81
CA ILE A 97 -0.79 17.92 0.22
C ILE A 97 0.73 17.94 0.47
N LYS A 98 1.36 16.76 0.51
CA LYS A 98 2.81 16.68 0.62
C LYS A 98 3.52 17.30 -0.57
N MET A 99 3.14 16.97 -1.81
CA MET A 99 3.78 17.57 -3.00
C MET A 99 3.78 19.09 -2.89
N ARG A 100 2.64 19.69 -2.52
CA ARG A 100 2.55 21.14 -2.31
C ARG A 100 3.47 21.68 -1.22
N GLN A 101 3.63 20.98 -0.10
CA GLN A 101 4.56 21.42 0.95
C GLN A 101 6.02 21.32 0.49
N THR A 102 6.41 20.25 -0.20
CA THR A 102 7.80 20.10 -0.70
C THR A 102 8.19 21.22 -1.67
N TYR A 103 7.30 21.63 -2.58
CA TYR A 103 7.58 22.76 -3.48
C TYR A 103 7.64 24.11 -2.76
N ARG A 104 6.90 24.29 -1.66
CA ARG A 104 6.89 25.54 -0.89
C ARG A 104 8.16 25.77 -0.06
N PHE A 105 8.94 24.72 0.22
CA PHE A 105 10.24 24.84 0.90
C PHE A 105 11.43 25.00 -0.06
N MET A 106 11.20 24.91 -1.38
CA MET A 106 12.23 25.04 -2.41
C MET A 106 12.12 26.35 -3.22
N SER A 107 11.15 27.21 -2.89
CA SER A 107 10.96 28.57 -3.43
C SER A 107 11.39 29.61 -2.41
#